data_AF-A0AAV5DSG6-F1
#
_entry.id   AF-A0AAV5DSG6-F1
#
_cell.length_a   1.000
_cell.length_b   1.000
_cell.length_c   1.000
_cell.angle_alpha   90.00
_cell.angle_beta   90.00
_cell.angle_gamma   90.00
#
_symmetry.space_group_name_H-M   'P 1'
#
loop_
_entity.id
_entity.type
_entity.pdbx_description
1 polymer ?
#
loop_
_entity_poly.entity_id
_entity_poly.type
_entity_poly.pdbx_seq_one_letter_code
_entity_poly.pdbx_strand_id
1 'polypeptide(L)'
;MTSTEDEIDGIKAYIPRLRITRWPKEFKPVPIEKYDGQTNPREWLQLYSTVIRSARGGSYVMANYLPVFLDPAVRIWLTSLLEESITSWGDLKRKPIESFQATCNRSGNNFDLTRIKQKTDEPLRDYIKQFCAKKIEIPNVRDQQIIAAFQGGIRSDDLVHEIGRRNHDLKLTAQECFEIADKFVSGESALDDIQRKGKEKRSDKPESSKKDKKRKPNNMVHTVDRL
;
A
#
# COMPACT_ATOMS: atom_id res chain seq x y z
N MET A 1 -15.96 51.81 38.78
CA MET A 1 -15.15 50.65 39.21
C MET A 1 -15.40 49.53 38.22
N THR A 2 -14.31 48.89 37.79
CA THR A 2 -14.11 48.21 36.51
C THR A 2 -15.07 47.05 36.22
N SER A 3 -15.68 47.09 35.04
CA SER A 3 -16.51 46.03 34.47
C SER A 3 -15.67 44.76 34.28
N THR A 4 -16.09 43.70 34.97
CA THR A 4 -15.99 42.29 34.58
C THR A 4 -14.92 41.95 33.54
N GLU A 5 -13.79 41.39 34.00
CA GLU A 5 -12.97 40.53 33.15
C GLU A 5 -13.88 39.41 32.64
N ASP A 6 -14.31 39.49 31.38
CA ASP A 6 -14.81 38.35 30.64
C ASP A 6 -13.71 37.29 30.74
N GLU A 7 -13.92 36.28 31.58
CA GLU A 7 -13.03 35.12 31.68
C GLU A 7 -12.84 34.61 30.25
N ILE A 8 -11.61 34.68 29.72
CA ILE A 8 -11.33 34.37 28.32
C ILE A 8 -11.63 32.89 28.11
N ASP A 9 -12.86 32.60 27.68
CA ASP A 9 -13.38 31.27 27.41
C ASP A 9 -12.51 30.60 26.34
N GLY A 10 -12.12 29.35 26.58
CA GLY A 10 -11.14 28.65 25.77
C GLY A 10 -10.42 27.53 26.51
N ILE A 11 -9.51 26.86 25.80
CA ILE A 11 -8.77 25.72 26.36
C ILE A 11 -7.81 26.22 27.44
N LYS A 12 -8.02 25.73 28.67
CA LYS A 12 -7.21 26.09 29.85
C LYS A 12 -5.72 25.77 29.69
N ALA A 13 -5.40 24.73 28.93
CA ALA A 13 -4.01 24.39 28.61
C ALA A 13 -3.29 25.46 27.77
N TYR A 14 -4.02 26.38 27.12
CA TYR A 14 -3.43 27.48 26.37
C TYR A 14 -3.15 28.64 27.32
N ILE A 15 -2.01 29.30 27.17
CA ILE A 15 -1.78 30.57 27.84
C ILE A 15 -2.81 31.63 27.38
N PRO A 16 -3.14 32.64 28.20
CA PRO A 16 -4.17 33.63 27.89
C PRO A 16 -3.98 34.30 26.52
N ARG A 17 -2.74 34.70 26.16
CA ARG A 17 -2.47 35.32 24.85
C ARG A 17 -2.84 34.43 23.67
N LEU A 18 -2.69 33.11 23.79
CA LEU A 18 -2.98 32.18 22.71
C LEU A 18 -4.48 32.00 22.51
N ARG A 19 -5.30 32.15 23.56
CA ARG A 19 -6.77 32.09 23.48
C ARG A 19 -7.35 33.28 22.70
N ILE A 20 -6.67 34.43 22.73
CA ILE A 20 -7.09 35.63 22.01
C ILE A 20 -6.80 35.47 20.52
N THR A 21 -7.83 35.11 19.74
CA THR A 21 -7.73 34.88 18.29
C THR A 21 -8.54 35.88 17.49
N ARG A 22 -7.89 36.49 16.48
CA ARG A 22 -8.56 37.24 15.43
C ARG A 22 -8.89 36.31 14.27
N TRP A 23 -10.18 36.01 14.09
CA TRP A 23 -10.64 35.16 12.99
C TRP A 23 -10.56 35.88 11.64
N PRO A 24 -10.03 35.23 10.58
CA PRO A 24 -10.04 35.79 9.25
C PRO A 24 -11.47 36.06 8.76
N LYS A 25 -11.65 37.11 7.95
CA LYS A 25 -12.92 37.31 7.24
C LYS A 25 -13.18 36.11 6.33
N GLU A 26 -14.41 35.60 6.34
CA GLU A 26 -14.83 34.43 5.55
C GLU A 26 -14.07 33.14 5.86
N PHE A 27 -13.60 32.97 7.10
CA PHE A 27 -12.90 31.75 7.52
C PHE A 27 -13.79 30.51 7.38
N LYS A 28 -13.55 29.75 6.31
CA LYS A 28 -14.27 28.52 5.94
C LYS A 28 -13.27 27.46 5.48
N PRO A 29 -12.60 26.76 6.41
CA PRO A 29 -11.70 25.67 6.05
C PRO A 29 -12.47 24.51 5.41
N VAL A 30 -11.84 23.86 4.43
CA VAL A 30 -12.37 22.65 3.81
C VAL A 30 -12.46 21.55 4.88
N PRO A 31 -13.56 20.77 4.94
CA PRO A 31 -13.65 19.66 5.87
C PRO A 31 -12.59 18.59 5.55
N ILE A 32 -11.95 18.09 6.60
CA ILE A 32 -11.07 16.92 6.60
C ILE A 32 -11.53 15.98 7.71
N GLU A 33 -11.07 14.74 7.67
CA GLU A 33 -11.33 13.77 8.72
C GLU A 33 -10.81 14.28 10.07
N LYS A 34 -11.60 14.05 11.12
CA LYS A 34 -11.21 14.39 12.48
C LYS A 34 -10.04 13.51 12.90
N TYR A 35 -9.16 14.08 13.72
CA TYR A 35 -8.07 13.33 14.30
C TYR A 35 -8.61 12.39 15.39
N ASP A 36 -8.48 11.10 15.15
CA ASP A 36 -8.94 10.00 16.00
C ASP A 36 -7.90 9.55 17.05
N GLY A 37 -6.66 10.05 16.95
CA GLY A 37 -5.55 9.64 17.80
C GLY A 37 -4.85 8.35 17.34
N GLN A 38 -5.31 7.74 16.24
CA GLN A 38 -4.72 6.53 15.67
C GLN A 38 -3.97 6.82 14.37
N THR A 39 -4.40 7.84 13.61
CA THR A 39 -3.70 8.30 12.40
C THR A 39 -2.32 8.89 12.74
N ASN A 40 -1.36 8.90 11.80
CA ASN A 40 -0.05 9.53 12.01
C ASN A 40 -0.21 11.02 12.39
N PRO A 41 0.14 11.44 13.62
CA PRO A 41 -0.10 12.81 14.07
C PRO A 41 0.64 13.83 13.23
N ARG A 42 1.82 13.49 12.68
CA ARG A 42 2.62 14.43 11.88
C ARG A 42 1.97 14.71 10.54
N GLU A 43 1.54 13.68 9.83
CA GLU A 43 0.89 13.79 8.52
C GLU A 43 -0.47 14.50 8.66
N TRP A 44 -1.27 14.09 9.64
CA TRP A 44 -2.56 14.71 9.90
C TRP A 44 -2.41 16.21 10.25
N LEU A 45 -1.44 16.57 11.13
CA LEU A 45 -1.19 17.98 11.46
C LEU A 45 -0.69 18.80 10.27
N GLN A 46 0.02 18.20 9.32
CA GLN A 46 0.44 18.86 8.08
C GLN A 46 -0.77 19.17 7.19
N LEU A 47 -1.66 18.19 7.00
CA LEU A 47 -2.91 18.37 6.25
C LEU A 47 -3.78 19.45 6.89
N TYR A 48 -4.04 19.33 8.20
CA TYR A 48 -4.76 20.33 8.99
C TYR A 48 -4.17 21.74 8.81
N SER A 49 -2.85 21.87 8.98
CA SER A 49 -2.16 23.15 8.84
C SER A 49 -2.30 23.74 7.43
N THR A 50 -2.37 22.90 6.40
CA THR A 50 -2.53 23.33 5.00
C THR A 50 -3.93 23.86 4.75
N VAL A 51 -4.95 23.16 5.25
CA VAL A 51 -6.36 23.54 5.16
C VAL A 51 -6.65 24.86 5.88
N ILE A 52 -6.07 25.06 7.07
CA ILE A 52 -6.27 26.31 7.81
C ILE A 52 -5.55 27.47 7.12
N ARG A 53 -4.35 27.24 6.56
CA ARG A 53 -3.63 28.26 5.78
C ARG A 53 -4.37 28.66 4.52
N SER A 54 -4.98 27.72 3.79
CA SER A 54 -5.74 28.04 2.59
C SER A 54 -6.98 28.90 2.91
N ALA A 55 -7.56 28.72 4.11
CA ALA A 55 -8.59 29.60 4.67
C ALA A 55 -8.03 30.90 5.30
N ARG A 56 -6.77 31.28 5.01
CA ARG A 56 -6.09 32.49 5.52
C ARG A 56 -5.89 32.50 7.04
N GLY A 57 -5.92 31.35 7.70
CA GLY A 57 -5.68 31.20 9.12
C GLY A 57 -4.18 31.21 9.47
N GLY A 58 -3.81 32.03 10.45
CA GLY A 58 -2.47 32.05 11.04
C GLY A 58 -2.31 31.06 12.21
N SER A 59 -1.17 31.10 12.89
CA SER A 59 -0.85 30.16 13.99
C SER A 59 -1.85 30.19 15.16
N TYR A 60 -2.40 31.36 15.49
CA TYR A 60 -3.41 31.50 16.56
C TYR A 60 -4.75 30.86 16.15
N VAL A 61 -5.16 31.06 14.90
CA VAL A 61 -6.33 30.42 14.30
C VAL A 61 -6.15 28.90 14.28
N MET A 62 -4.97 28.40 13.90
CA MET A 62 -4.67 26.97 13.93
C MET A 62 -4.79 26.38 15.33
N ALA A 63 -4.27 27.06 16.35
CA ALA A 63 -4.38 26.57 17.72
C ALA A 63 -5.83 26.50 18.19
N ASN A 64 -6.58 27.60 18.00
CA ASN A 64 -7.94 27.71 18.54
C ASN A 64 -8.99 26.96 17.73
N TYR A 65 -8.74 26.67 16.45
CA TYR A 65 -9.65 25.87 15.62
C TYR A 65 -9.37 24.36 15.68
N LEU A 66 -8.20 23.95 16.20
CA LEU A 66 -7.82 22.55 16.30
C LEU A 66 -8.90 21.67 16.97
N PRO A 67 -9.54 22.09 18.09
CA PRO A 67 -10.49 21.26 18.81
C PRO A 67 -11.69 20.83 17.95
N VAL A 68 -12.10 21.64 16.97
CA VAL A 68 -13.20 21.32 16.05
C VAL A 68 -12.89 20.09 15.21
N PHE A 69 -11.61 19.89 14.88
CA PHE A 69 -11.08 18.78 14.08
C PHE A 69 -10.55 17.61 14.90
N LEU A 70 -10.79 17.58 16.21
CA LEU A 70 -10.44 16.45 17.06
C LEU A 70 -11.68 15.60 17.35
N ASP A 71 -11.50 14.28 17.41
CA ASP A 71 -12.52 13.40 17.93
C ASP A 71 -12.77 13.59 19.43
N PRO A 72 -13.93 13.18 19.97
CA PRO A 72 -14.29 13.41 21.36
C PRO A 72 -13.22 12.96 22.37
N ALA A 73 -12.63 11.78 22.18
CA ALA A 73 -11.58 11.26 23.06
C ALA A 73 -10.31 12.13 23.03
N VAL A 74 -9.89 12.58 21.84
CA VAL A 74 -8.71 13.43 21.70
C VAL A 74 -8.97 14.85 22.21
N ARG A 75 -10.20 15.36 22.09
CA ARG A 75 -10.59 16.63 22.72
C ARG A 75 -10.48 16.56 24.25
N ILE A 76 -10.95 15.47 24.86
CA ILE A 76 -10.83 15.27 26.31
C ILE A 76 -9.35 15.30 26.73
N TRP A 77 -8.49 14.59 26.00
CA TRP A 77 -7.04 14.62 26.24
C TRP A 77 -6.48 16.05 26.18
N LEU A 78 -6.84 16.83 25.15
CA LEU A 78 -6.38 18.21 24.99
C LEU A 78 -6.80 19.09 26.18
N THR A 79 -8.02 18.91 26.67
CA THR A 79 -8.53 19.64 27.85
C THR A 79 -7.95 19.17 29.18
N SER A 80 -7.40 17.95 29.24
CA SER A 80 -6.74 17.40 30.45
C SER A 80 -5.28 17.79 30.59
N LEU A 81 -4.70 18.47 29.59
CA LEU A 81 -3.32 18.96 29.68
C LEU A 81 -3.21 20.02 30.79
N LEU A 82 -2.02 20.11 31.39
CA LEU A 82 -1.72 21.11 32.41
C LEU A 82 -2.07 22.52 31.91
N GLU A 83 -2.70 23.31 32.78
CA GLU A 83 -3.08 24.68 32.49
C GLU A 83 -1.87 25.48 32.02
N GLU A 84 -2.08 26.33 31.01
CA GLU A 84 -1.06 27.23 30.46
C GLU A 84 0.22 26.55 29.91
N SER A 85 0.22 25.22 29.75
CA SER A 85 1.37 24.47 29.24
C SER A 85 1.65 24.65 27.75
N ILE A 86 0.74 25.25 27.00
CA ILE A 86 0.85 25.47 25.55
C ILE A 86 0.97 26.96 25.27
N THR A 87 2.17 27.38 24.84
CA THR A 87 2.49 28.79 24.62
C THR A 87 2.40 29.24 23.16
N SER A 88 2.34 28.28 22.24
CA SER A 88 2.38 28.53 20.80
C SER A 88 1.77 27.37 20.00
N TRP A 89 1.45 27.61 18.73
CA TRP A 89 1.13 26.54 17.78
C TRP A 89 2.25 25.50 17.65
N GLY A 90 3.52 25.94 17.76
CA GLY A 90 4.67 25.05 17.74
C GLY A 90 4.63 24.04 18.90
N ASP A 91 4.36 24.52 20.11
CA ASP A 91 4.22 23.67 21.29
C ASP A 91 3.02 22.75 21.18
N LEU A 92 1.88 23.28 20.72
CA LEU A 92 0.67 22.49 20.54
C LEU A 92 0.89 21.32 19.59
N LYS A 93 1.60 21.51 18.47
CA LYS A 93 1.90 20.41 17.53
C LYS A 93 2.73 19.28 18.15
N ARG A 94 3.58 19.59 19.12
CA ARG A 94 4.42 18.57 19.77
C ARG A 94 3.59 17.67 20.68
N LYS A 95 2.57 18.20 21.36
CA LYS A 95 1.75 17.44 22.33
C LYS A 95 1.07 16.20 21.70
N PRO A 96 0.37 16.28 20.56
CA PRO A 96 -0.20 15.09 19.91
C PRO A 96 0.86 14.12 19.41
N ILE A 97 2.01 14.62 18.94
CA ILE A 97 3.11 13.76 18.49
C ILE A 97 3.66 12.98 19.69
N GLU A 98 4.00 13.66 20.78
CA GLU A 98 4.51 13.03 22.01
C GLU A 98 3.51 12.04 22.61
N SER A 99 2.20 12.33 22.55
CA SER A 99 1.17 11.52 23.21
C SER A 99 0.65 10.36 22.36
N PHE A 100 0.54 10.54 21.04
CA PHE A 100 -0.12 9.57 20.15
C PHE A 100 0.82 8.91 19.14
N GLN A 101 2.06 9.37 18.97
CA GLN A 101 2.96 8.74 18.00
C GLN A 101 3.29 7.28 18.34
N ALA A 102 3.31 6.93 19.63
CA ALA A 102 3.55 5.56 20.08
C ALA A 102 2.31 4.66 19.90
N THR A 103 1.11 5.22 20.01
CA THR A 103 -0.18 4.51 19.88
C THR A 103 -0.77 4.60 18.48
N CYS A 104 -0.17 5.40 17.61
CA CYS A 104 -0.56 5.53 16.22
C CYS A 104 -0.53 4.14 15.59
N ASN A 105 -1.65 3.78 14.93
CA ASN A 105 -1.68 2.67 14.01
C ASN A 105 -0.63 2.98 12.96
N ARG A 106 0.57 2.41 13.12
CA ARG A 106 1.57 2.38 12.06
C ARG A 106 0.85 1.69 10.91
N SER A 107 0.42 2.49 9.95
CA SER A 107 -0.28 2.11 8.74
C SER A 107 0.48 0.94 8.12
N GLY A 108 0.01 -0.29 8.41
CA GLY A 108 0.76 -1.53 8.29
C GLY A 108 2.14 -1.53 8.97
N ASN A 109 2.47 -2.53 9.77
CA ASN A 109 3.87 -2.76 10.06
C ASN A 109 4.52 -3.30 8.76
N ASN A 110 5.84 -3.17 8.57
CA ASN A 110 6.53 -3.79 7.43
C ASN A 110 6.25 -5.32 7.34
N PHE A 111 5.92 -5.95 8.47
CA PHE A 111 5.44 -7.34 8.50
C PHE A 111 4.14 -7.57 7.72
N ASP A 112 3.29 -6.58 7.50
CA ASP A 112 2.08 -6.74 6.70
C ASP A 112 2.39 -6.97 5.21
N LEU A 113 3.50 -6.42 4.71
CA LEU A 113 3.99 -6.73 3.36
C LEU A 113 4.44 -8.19 3.25
N THR A 114 5.02 -8.77 4.31
CA THR A 114 5.49 -10.17 4.28
C THR A 114 4.34 -11.17 4.28
N ARG A 115 3.13 -10.75 4.67
CA ARG A 115 1.91 -11.58 4.63
C ARG A 115 1.30 -11.67 3.24
N ILE A 116 1.69 -10.80 2.31
CA ILE A 116 1.23 -10.83 0.92
C ILE A 116 2.01 -11.91 0.18
N LYS A 117 1.34 -13.03 -0.11
CA LYS A 117 1.89 -14.16 -0.85
C LYS A 117 1.11 -14.37 -2.13
N GLN A 118 1.80 -14.67 -3.22
CA GLN A 118 1.17 -15.08 -4.46
C GLN A 118 0.44 -16.41 -4.26
N LYS A 119 -0.87 -16.43 -4.54
CA LYS A 119 -1.69 -17.65 -4.42
C LYS A 119 -1.34 -18.65 -5.52
N THR A 120 -1.75 -19.91 -5.35
CA THR A 120 -1.49 -21.00 -6.31
C THR A 120 -1.96 -20.70 -7.72
N ASP A 121 -3.14 -20.09 -7.84
CA ASP A 121 -3.81 -19.82 -9.12
C ASP A 121 -3.79 -18.32 -9.48
N GLU A 122 -2.94 -17.53 -8.81
CA GLU A 122 -2.82 -16.10 -9.03
C GLU A 122 -1.67 -15.79 -10.00
N PRO A 123 -1.96 -15.14 -11.15
CA PRO A 123 -0.90 -14.73 -12.07
C PRO A 123 0.00 -13.69 -11.40
N LEU A 124 1.30 -13.74 -11.72
CA LEU A 124 2.31 -12.86 -11.12
C LEU A 124 1.95 -11.37 -11.25
N ARG A 125 1.33 -10.97 -12.37
CA ARG A 125 0.85 -9.61 -12.59
C ARG A 125 -0.16 -9.15 -11.54
N ASP A 126 -1.08 -10.01 -11.12
CA ASP A 126 -2.11 -9.63 -10.14
C ASP A 126 -1.56 -9.63 -8.72
N TYR A 127 -0.61 -10.52 -8.42
CA TYR A 127 0.19 -10.44 -7.21
C TYR A 127 0.95 -9.11 -7.11
N ILE A 128 1.65 -8.68 -8.17
CA ILE A 128 2.38 -7.40 -8.20
C ILE A 128 1.42 -6.23 -7.91
N LYS A 129 0.25 -6.21 -8.55
CA LYS A 129 -0.76 -5.17 -8.30
C LYS A 129 -1.22 -5.13 -6.84
N GLN A 130 -1.53 -6.29 -6.25
CA GLN A 130 -1.93 -6.39 -4.84
C GLN A 130 -0.82 -5.92 -3.90
N PHE A 131 0.41 -6.35 -4.16
CA PHE A 131 1.57 -5.96 -3.36
C PHE A 131 1.82 -4.45 -3.44
N CYS A 132 1.80 -3.87 -4.63
CA CYS A 132 1.96 -2.43 -4.84
C CYS A 132 0.84 -1.61 -4.18
N ALA A 133 -0.42 -2.07 -4.29
CA ALA A 133 -1.55 -1.43 -3.61
C ALA A 133 -1.35 -1.39 -2.09
N LYS A 134 -0.94 -2.52 -1.49
CA LYS A 134 -0.67 -2.58 -0.06
C LYS A 134 0.56 -1.76 0.35
N LYS A 135 1.59 -1.71 -0.49
CA LYS A 135 2.78 -0.87 -0.25
C LYS A 135 2.44 0.61 -0.21
N ILE A 136 1.45 1.07 -0.98
CA ILE A 136 0.99 2.48 -0.92
C ILE A 136 0.39 2.81 0.45
N GLU A 137 -0.30 1.86 1.07
CA GLU A 137 -0.87 2.02 2.42
C GLU A 137 0.21 2.03 3.52
N ILE A 138 1.44 1.61 3.23
CA ILE A 138 2.52 1.44 4.20
C ILE A 138 3.70 2.37 3.82
N PRO A 139 3.61 3.68 4.13
CA PRO A 139 4.70 4.62 3.86
C PRO A 139 5.94 4.34 4.74
N ASN A 140 7.08 4.88 4.31
CA ASN A 140 8.35 4.89 5.08
C ASN A 140 9.01 3.51 5.34
N VAL A 141 8.73 2.50 4.51
CA VAL A 141 9.49 1.23 4.52
C VAL A 141 10.76 1.37 3.69
N ARG A 142 11.89 0.84 4.18
CA ARG A 142 13.14 0.86 3.42
C ARG A 142 13.04 -0.04 2.19
N ASP A 143 13.63 0.35 1.06
CA ASP A 143 13.59 -0.45 -0.17
C ASP A 143 14.02 -1.90 0.04
N GLN A 144 15.08 -2.13 0.81
CA GLN A 144 15.59 -3.46 1.09
C GLN A 144 14.59 -4.35 1.86
N GLN A 145 13.74 -3.74 2.69
CA GLN A 145 12.66 -4.44 3.38
C GLN A 145 11.49 -4.76 2.45
N ILE A 146 11.15 -3.83 1.55
CA ILE A 146 10.12 -4.03 0.51
C ILE A 146 10.54 -5.17 -0.41
N ILE A 147 11.78 -5.15 -0.89
CA ILE A 147 12.34 -6.15 -1.79
C ILE A 147 12.34 -7.53 -1.12
N ALA A 148 12.81 -7.63 0.13
CA ALA A 148 12.80 -8.90 0.86
C ALA A 148 11.37 -9.44 1.07
N ALA A 149 10.41 -8.58 1.39
CA ALA A 149 9.00 -8.97 1.54
C ALA A 149 8.39 -9.44 0.21
N PHE A 150 8.70 -8.75 -0.89
CA PHE A 150 8.25 -9.07 -2.24
C PHE A 150 8.84 -10.41 -2.71
N GLN A 151 10.16 -10.61 -2.59
CA GLN A 151 10.81 -11.88 -2.93
C GLN A 151 10.22 -13.04 -2.14
N GLY A 152 9.99 -12.85 -0.84
CA GLY A 152 9.40 -13.88 0.01
C GLY A 152 7.94 -14.22 -0.35
N GLY A 153 7.26 -13.43 -1.18
CA GLY A 153 5.89 -13.66 -1.63
C GLY A 153 5.76 -14.21 -3.06
N ILE A 154 6.83 -14.21 -3.84
CA ILE A 154 6.86 -14.74 -5.22
C ILE A 154 6.99 -16.27 -5.21
N ARG A 155 6.33 -16.94 -6.16
CA ARG A 155 6.45 -18.40 -6.38
C ARG A 155 7.53 -18.82 -7.37
N SER A 156 7.90 -17.94 -8.31
CA SER A 156 8.90 -18.25 -9.34
C SER A 156 10.30 -18.11 -8.77
N ASP A 157 10.99 -19.25 -8.59
CA ASP A 157 12.37 -19.29 -8.12
C ASP A 157 13.32 -18.53 -9.06
N ASP A 158 13.09 -18.61 -10.38
CA ASP A 158 13.89 -17.89 -11.38
C ASP A 158 13.83 -16.37 -11.17
N LEU A 159 12.63 -15.83 -10.93
CA LEU A 159 12.46 -14.41 -10.63
C LEU A 159 13.07 -14.03 -9.28
N VAL A 160 12.90 -14.87 -8.24
CA VAL A 160 13.49 -14.65 -6.91
C VAL A 160 15.01 -14.58 -7.01
N HIS A 161 15.62 -15.49 -7.78
CA HIS A 161 17.07 -15.53 -8.03
C HIS A 161 17.55 -14.32 -8.83
N GLU A 162 16.83 -13.91 -9.88
CA GLU A 162 17.19 -12.74 -10.67
C GLU A 162 17.17 -11.46 -9.83
N ILE A 163 16.08 -11.23 -9.08
CA ILE A 163 15.98 -10.09 -8.17
C ILE A 163 17.07 -10.15 -7.10
N GLY A 164 17.34 -11.34 -6.54
CA GLY A 164 18.34 -11.53 -5.49
C GLY A 164 19.76 -11.18 -5.96
N ARG A 165 20.14 -11.67 -7.14
CA ARG A 165 21.45 -11.36 -7.76
C ARG A 165 21.60 -9.87 -8.00
N ARG A 166 20.60 -9.25 -8.64
CA ARG A 166 20.63 -7.82 -8.98
C ARG A 166 20.62 -6.93 -7.73
N ASN A 167 19.86 -7.31 -6.70
CA ASN A 167 19.83 -6.57 -5.42
C ASN A 167 21.13 -6.70 -4.64
N HIS A 168 21.79 -7.87 -4.68
CA HIS A 168 23.10 -8.04 -4.08
C HIS A 168 24.14 -7.10 -4.72
N ASP A 169 24.16 -7.03 -6.06
CA ASP A 169 25.19 -6.32 -6.80
C ASP A 169 24.98 -4.80 -6.84
N LEU A 170 23.73 -4.35 -6.97
CA LEU A 170 23.40 -2.94 -7.25
C LEU A 170 22.68 -2.21 -6.12
N LYS A 171 22.24 -2.92 -5.07
CA LYS A 171 21.35 -2.37 -4.03
C LYS A 171 20.13 -1.68 -4.65
N LEU A 172 19.22 -2.50 -5.17
CA LEU A 172 18.05 -2.02 -5.88
C LEU A 172 17.15 -1.15 -4.97
N THR A 173 16.50 -0.20 -5.62
CA THR A 173 15.30 0.47 -5.10
C THR A 173 14.08 -0.44 -5.28
N ALA A 174 13.00 -0.17 -4.55
CA ALA A 174 11.75 -0.92 -4.73
C ALA A 174 11.19 -0.77 -6.15
N GLN A 175 11.37 0.39 -6.78
CA GLN A 175 10.92 0.63 -8.15
C GLN A 175 11.65 -0.27 -9.15
N GLU A 176 12.99 -0.32 -9.10
CA GLU A 176 13.77 -1.18 -10.01
C GLU A 176 13.43 -2.66 -9.83
N CYS A 177 13.12 -3.09 -8.61
CA CYS A 177 12.64 -4.44 -8.34
C CYS A 177 11.32 -4.75 -9.08
N PHE A 178 10.34 -3.83 -9.02
CA PHE A 178 9.07 -4.00 -9.73
C PHE A 178 9.24 -3.96 -11.25
N GLU A 179 10.16 -3.14 -11.77
CA GLU A 179 10.48 -3.12 -13.20
C GLU A 179 11.09 -4.45 -13.69
N ILE A 180 11.93 -5.10 -12.89
CA ILE A 180 12.44 -6.45 -13.19
C ILE A 180 11.28 -7.45 -13.26
N ALA A 181 10.38 -7.42 -12.27
CA ALA A 181 9.23 -8.31 -12.22
C ALA A 181 8.27 -8.10 -13.41
N ASP A 182 8.00 -6.86 -13.81
CA ASP A 182 7.16 -6.55 -14.98
C ASP A 182 7.78 -7.02 -16.30
N LYS A 183 9.10 -6.89 -16.45
CA LYS A 183 9.83 -7.44 -17.60
C LYS A 183 9.76 -8.96 -17.63
N PHE A 184 9.86 -9.61 -16.48
CA PHE A 184 9.74 -11.06 -16.35
C PHE A 184 8.35 -11.54 -16.81
N VAL A 185 7.27 -10.91 -16.33
CA VAL A 185 5.89 -11.20 -16.78
C VAL A 185 5.74 -11.02 -18.29
N SER A 186 6.35 -9.97 -18.85
CA SER A 186 6.28 -9.67 -20.28
C SER A 186 7.08 -10.68 -21.12
N GLY A 187 8.21 -11.15 -20.62
CA GLY A 187 9.05 -12.17 -21.24
C GLY A 187 8.40 -13.56 -21.24
N GLU A 188 7.81 -13.98 -20.12
CA GLU A 188 7.06 -15.25 -20.02
C GLU A 188 5.87 -15.27 -21.01
N SER A 189 5.10 -14.18 -21.08
CA SER A 189 3.99 -14.06 -22.02
C SER A 189 4.42 -14.23 -23.48
N ALA A 190 5.60 -13.72 -23.86
CA ALA A 190 6.13 -13.87 -25.21
C ALA A 190 6.52 -15.32 -25.52
N LEU A 191 7.08 -16.05 -24.55
CA LEU A 191 7.44 -17.46 -24.69
C LEU A 191 6.20 -18.35 -24.79
N ASP A 192 5.19 -18.11 -23.96
CA ASP A 192 3.91 -18.83 -23.99
C ASP A 192 3.17 -18.67 -25.33
N ASP A 193 3.16 -17.47 -25.90
CA ASP A 193 2.53 -17.19 -27.20
C ASP A 193 3.26 -17.89 -28.35
N ILE A 194 4.59 -17.95 -28.31
CA ILE A 194 5.39 -18.70 -29.29
C ILE A 194 5.08 -20.20 -29.17
N GLN A 195 4.94 -20.72 -27.95
CA GLN A 195 4.69 -22.13 -27.70
C GLN A 195 3.26 -22.56 -28.08
N ARG A 196 2.26 -21.68 -27.88
CA ARG A 196 0.89 -21.85 -28.38
C ARG A 196 0.84 -21.88 -29.91
N LYS A 197 1.45 -20.89 -30.58
CA LYS A 197 1.55 -20.86 -32.06
C LYS A 197 2.32 -22.05 -32.63
N GLY A 198 3.32 -22.56 -31.89
CA GLY A 198 4.07 -23.76 -32.26
C GLY A 198 3.26 -25.06 -32.14
N LYS A 199 2.31 -25.13 -31.20
CA LYS A 199 1.37 -26.27 -31.06
C LYS A 199 0.27 -26.24 -32.12
N GLU A 200 -0.31 -25.08 -32.42
CA GLU A 200 -1.32 -24.94 -33.51
C GLU A 200 -0.75 -25.31 -34.89
N LYS A 201 0.52 -24.97 -35.18
CA LYS A 201 1.17 -25.39 -36.44
C LYS A 201 1.47 -26.88 -36.54
N ARG A 202 1.46 -27.63 -35.42
CA ARG A 202 1.72 -29.08 -35.41
C ARG A 202 0.44 -29.92 -35.51
N SER A 203 -0.75 -29.35 -35.30
CA SER A 203 -2.03 -30.05 -35.46
C SER A 203 -2.56 -30.11 -36.90
N ASP A 204 -1.99 -29.36 -37.84
CA ASP A 204 -2.42 -29.31 -39.25
C ASP A 204 -1.63 -30.25 -40.19
N LYS A 205 -1.18 -31.42 -39.72
CA LYS A 205 -0.60 -32.45 -40.61
C LYS A 205 -1.59 -33.61 -40.76
N PRO A 206 -2.14 -33.90 -41.96
CA PRO A 206 -3.08 -35.00 -42.11
C PRO A 206 -2.37 -36.35 -41.96
N GLU A 207 -2.84 -37.13 -40.99
CA GLU A 207 -2.48 -38.53 -40.77
C GLU A 207 -3.07 -39.39 -41.91
N SER A 208 -2.23 -39.80 -42.87
CA SER A 208 -2.62 -40.84 -43.82
C SER A 208 -2.55 -42.21 -43.14
N SER A 209 -3.68 -42.61 -42.59
CA SER A 209 -3.89 -43.88 -41.91
C SER A 209 -3.76 -45.07 -42.88
N LYS A 210 -2.74 -45.91 -42.68
CA LYS A 210 -2.79 -47.32 -43.07
C LYS A 210 -3.82 -48.03 -42.19
N LYS A 211 -4.92 -48.51 -42.76
CA LYS A 211 -5.72 -49.58 -42.15
C LYS A 211 -6.15 -50.61 -43.18
N ASP A 212 -5.93 -51.84 -42.74
CA ASP A 212 -5.99 -53.10 -43.43
C ASP A 212 -7.39 -53.74 -43.32
N LYS A 213 -7.66 -54.70 -44.23
CA LYS A 213 -8.67 -55.79 -44.23
C LYS A 213 -10.14 -55.53 -44.63
N LYS A 214 -10.54 -56.18 -45.74
CA LYS A 214 -11.69 -57.13 -45.77
C LYS A 214 -11.65 -58.16 -46.93
N ARG A 215 -11.48 -59.44 -46.52
CA ARG A 215 -11.89 -60.79 -47.03
C ARG A 215 -12.60 -60.96 -48.39
N LYS A 216 -12.26 -62.06 -49.14
CA LYS A 216 -13.09 -63.29 -49.39
C LYS A 216 -12.37 -64.37 -50.27
N PRO A 217 -12.89 -65.61 -50.53
CA PRO A 217 -12.25 -66.88 -50.08
C PRO A 217 -11.97 -67.98 -51.17
N ASN A 218 -11.61 -69.18 -50.68
CA ASN A 218 -11.61 -70.55 -51.26
C ASN A 218 -10.44 -71.02 -52.16
N ASN A 219 -9.70 -72.04 -51.69
CA ASN A 219 -9.95 -73.44 -52.07
C ASN A 219 -9.14 -74.44 -51.21
N MET A 220 -9.78 -75.56 -50.86
CA MET A 220 -9.16 -76.82 -50.40
C MET A 220 -8.22 -77.37 -51.51
N VAL A 221 -7.18 -78.17 -51.25
CA VAL A 221 -7.26 -79.63 -51.04
C VAL A 221 -5.83 -80.19 -50.87
N HIS A 222 -5.64 -81.09 -49.87
CA HIS A 222 -4.70 -82.23 -49.68
C HIS A 222 -3.18 -82.10 -50.01
N THR A 223 -2.23 -82.84 -49.44
CA THR A 223 -2.02 -83.73 -48.27
C THR A 223 -0.52 -84.03 -48.28
N VAL A 224 0.03 -84.17 -47.08
CA VAL A 224 1.28 -84.78 -46.57
C VAL A 224 2.14 -85.69 -47.50
N ASP A 225 3.46 -85.53 -47.26
CA ASP A 225 4.65 -86.33 -47.55
C ASP A 225 4.54 -87.83 -47.92
N ARG A 226 5.46 -88.25 -48.80
CA ARG A 226 6.18 -89.54 -48.70
C ARG A 226 7.47 -89.53 -49.53
N LEU A 227 8.62 -89.76 -48.87
CA LEU A 227 9.57 -90.85 -49.16
C LEU A 227 10.57 -90.96 -47.99
#